data_AF-A0A7K4KBD8-F1
#
_entry.id   AF-A0A7K4KBD8-F1
#
_cell.length_a   1.000
_cell.length_b   1.000
_cell.length_c   1.000
_cell.angle_alpha   90.00
_cell.angle_beta   90.00
_cell.angle_gamma   90.00
#
_symmetry.space_group_name_H-M   'P 1'
#
loop_
_entity.id
_entity.type
_entity.pdbx_description
1 polymer ?
#
loop_
_entity_poly.entity_id
_entity_poly.type
_entity_poly.pdbx_seq_one_letter_code
_entity_poly.pdbx_strand_id
1 'polypeptide(L)'
;ASWMVFSLLVSCCSSLNIRARPLISNSPFISVWNAPTELCAERSGVQLDMDFFSLTGSTLKTSIGQNITLFYPDRLGYYPYKNEITGEAINGGLPQLSVLDNHLKKAKEDIQFYIPSDDQIGLAVIDWENWRPVWIRNWGSKDIYRQESIELVQQRDLSLSEAEARTVAKMEFETAAKSIMLESLKLGIAMKPNRLWGYYLYPDCYNYDYKQNPHNYTGTCLDIEIARNNELNWLWEKSTALYPSVYLETTLRSSRNARVFVRNRVQEAVRISYVSNSTHPLPVFVYTRPVFTDVYEEYLSQEDLVNTIGESAALGASGIVIWGDMNLTQNKNTCRTLDNYLRGTLTPYLINVTMAAKICSQVLCQDSGACARKKWNSSDYLHLNPENIVIQMTKDGKYTLQGQPTFQDLQMFIEKFECRCYAGYSCEPRVDINDIHYLHVCISEDLCIHISSNLFSNIEGARETISSNRTIFSFTSLTKTTLSTQH
;
A
#
# COMPACT_ATOMS: atom_id res chain seq x y z
N ALA A 1 47.85 -15.26 33.56
CA ALA A 1 46.91 -15.98 32.67
C ALA A 1 45.85 -15.01 32.22
N SER A 2 46.01 -14.46 31.02
CA SER A 2 45.16 -13.40 30.47
C SER A 2 43.90 -14.03 29.89
N TRP A 3 42.72 -13.62 30.38
CA TRP A 3 41.44 -14.05 29.84
C TRP A 3 41.10 -13.16 28.65
N MET A 4 41.20 -13.71 27.44
CA MET A 4 40.68 -13.07 26.24
C MET A 4 39.15 -13.06 26.30
N VAL A 5 38.57 -11.88 26.45
CA VAL A 5 37.16 -11.63 26.17
C VAL A 5 36.99 -11.63 24.66
N PHE A 6 36.35 -12.67 24.13
CA PHE A 6 35.85 -12.66 22.74
C PHE A 6 34.66 -11.70 22.68
N SER A 7 34.95 -10.44 22.33
CA SER A 7 33.92 -9.52 21.84
C SER A 7 33.44 -10.05 20.50
N LEU A 8 32.28 -10.69 20.49
CA LEU A 8 31.50 -10.93 19.28
C LEU A 8 31.15 -9.55 18.69
N LEU A 9 31.97 -9.08 17.76
CA LEU A 9 31.58 -8.06 16.81
C LEU A 9 30.37 -8.62 16.06
N VAL A 10 29.18 -8.22 16.49
CA VAL A 10 27.98 -8.25 15.65
C VAL A 10 28.35 -7.42 14.44
N SER A 11 28.82 -8.08 13.39
CA SER A 11 29.00 -7.48 12.09
C SER A 11 27.64 -6.87 11.77
N CYS A 12 27.60 -5.55 11.73
CA CYS A 12 26.44 -4.78 11.35
C CYS A 12 26.02 -5.35 10.00
N CYS A 13 24.97 -6.16 9.97
CA CYS A 13 24.34 -6.57 8.73
C CYS A 13 24.04 -5.25 8.03
N SER A 14 24.81 -4.93 6.99
CA SER A 14 24.36 -4.02 5.96
C SER A 14 22.99 -4.57 5.58
N SER A 15 21.93 -3.91 6.06
CA SER A 15 20.57 -4.31 5.77
C SER A 15 20.54 -4.47 4.26
N LEU A 16 20.30 -5.70 3.77
CA LEU A 16 20.26 -5.92 2.33
C LEU A 16 19.21 -4.95 1.79
N ASN A 17 19.67 -3.90 1.10
CA ASN A 17 18.85 -2.89 0.46
C ASN A 17 18.20 -3.54 -0.77
N ILE A 18 17.38 -4.56 -0.53
CA ILE A 18 16.71 -5.36 -1.55
C ILE A 18 15.22 -5.14 -1.43
N ARG A 19 14.53 -5.16 -2.56
CA ARG A 19 13.08 -5.04 -2.65
C ARG A 19 12.54 -6.04 -3.66
N ALA A 20 11.26 -6.38 -3.53
CA ALA A 20 10.54 -7.16 -4.52
C ALA A 20 10.73 -6.61 -5.94
N ARG A 21 10.81 -7.52 -6.93
CA ARG A 21 10.81 -7.15 -8.35
C ARG A 21 9.54 -6.37 -8.70
N PRO A 22 9.60 -5.43 -9.65
CA PRO A 22 8.41 -4.71 -10.08
C PRO A 22 7.46 -5.66 -10.81
N LEU A 23 6.16 -5.55 -10.54
CA LEU A 23 5.13 -6.36 -11.19
C LEU A 23 5.06 -6.09 -12.70
N ILE A 24 5.29 -4.83 -13.08
CA ILE A 24 5.37 -4.37 -14.46
C ILE A 24 6.78 -3.84 -14.67
N SER A 25 7.44 -4.29 -15.74
CA SER A 25 8.81 -3.89 -16.06
C SER A 25 8.96 -2.36 -16.09
N ASN A 26 10.07 -1.87 -15.54
CA ASN A 26 10.40 -0.45 -15.47
C ASN A 26 9.38 0.42 -14.71
N SER A 27 8.52 -0.18 -13.89
CA SER A 27 7.53 0.55 -13.06
C SER A 27 7.80 0.30 -11.57
N PRO A 28 8.61 1.15 -10.91
CA PRO A 28 8.96 0.98 -9.50
C PRO A 28 7.78 1.20 -8.54
N PHE A 29 6.73 1.86 -9.00
CA PHE A 29 5.51 2.11 -8.23
C PHE A 29 4.33 2.14 -9.22
N ILE A 30 3.32 1.31 -8.98
CA ILE A 30 2.13 1.22 -9.84
C ILE A 30 0.86 1.61 -9.11
N SER A 31 -0.11 2.11 -9.87
CA SER A 31 -1.45 2.42 -9.38
C SER A 31 -2.44 1.40 -9.91
N VAL A 32 -3.19 0.76 -9.01
CA VAL A 32 -4.22 -0.23 -9.33
C VAL A 32 -5.58 0.33 -8.94
N TRP A 33 -6.56 0.23 -9.84
CA TRP A 33 -7.94 0.62 -9.56
C TRP A 33 -8.81 -0.62 -9.32
N ASN A 34 -9.59 -0.62 -8.25
CA ASN A 34 -10.47 -1.72 -7.89
C ASN A 34 -11.82 -1.22 -7.37
N ALA A 35 -12.63 -0.69 -8.28
CA ALA A 35 -13.98 -0.21 -8.02
C ALA A 35 -14.85 -0.40 -9.27
N PRO A 36 -16.19 -0.47 -9.16
CA PRO A 36 -17.07 -0.90 -10.25
C PRO A 36 -17.37 0.25 -11.24
N THR A 37 -16.33 0.88 -11.80
CA THR A 37 -16.41 2.06 -12.67
C THR A 37 -17.09 1.81 -14.00
N GLU A 38 -17.17 0.56 -14.45
CA GLU A 38 -17.97 0.16 -15.61
C GLU A 38 -19.43 0.59 -15.50
N LEU A 39 -19.98 0.63 -14.27
CA LEU A 39 -21.36 1.04 -14.02
C LEU A 39 -21.63 2.50 -14.40
N CYS A 40 -20.61 3.36 -14.41
CA CYS A 40 -20.78 4.75 -14.83
C CYS A 40 -21.07 4.86 -16.32
N ALA A 41 -20.38 4.08 -17.14
CA ALA A 41 -20.64 4.00 -18.57
C ALA A 41 -22.00 3.32 -18.82
N GLU A 42 -22.22 2.13 -18.25
CA GLU A 42 -23.40 1.29 -18.49
C GLU A 42 -24.72 1.93 -18.04
N ARG A 43 -24.75 2.57 -16.87
CA ARG A 43 -25.99 3.09 -16.27
C ARG A 43 -26.21 4.59 -16.49
N SER A 44 -25.13 5.36 -16.63
CA SER A 44 -25.18 6.82 -16.61
C SER A 44 -24.66 7.50 -17.87
N GLY A 45 -24.01 6.74 -18.77
CA GLY A 45 -23.35 7.26 -19.97
C GLY A 45 -22.15 8.15 -19.68
N VAL A 46 -21.60 8.10 -18.45
CA VAL A 46 -20.41 8.86 -18.06
C VAL A 46 -19.20 7.96 -18.27
N GLN A 47 -18.34 8.33 -19.21
CA GLN A 47 -17.08 7.62 -19.47
C GLN A 47 -16.01 8.14 -18.52
N LEU A 48 -15.35 7.23 -17.83
CA LEU A 48 -14.22 7.53 -16.95
C LEU A 48 -12.94 7.11 -17.64
N ASP A 49 -11.93 7.97 -17.63
CA ASP A 49 -10.60 7.62 -18.12
C ASP A 49 -9.88 6.76 -17.09
N MET A 50 -9.68 5.49 -17.44
CA MET A 50 -9.01 4.49 -16.61
C MET A 50 -7.65 4.07 -17.16
N ASP A 51 -7.20 4.66 -18.27
CA ASP A 51 -6.02 4.20 -19.03
C ASP A 51 -4.71 4.44 -18.27
N PHE A 52 -4.71 5.35 -17.30
CA PHE A 52 -3.56 5.59 -16.43
C PHE A 52 -3.26 4.40 -15.50
N PHE A 53 -4.28 3.64 -15.08
CA PHE A 53 -4.10 2.59 -14.08
C PHE A 53 -3.44 1.37 -14.70
N SER A 54 -2.38 0.90 -14.04
CA SER A 54 -1.61 -0.24 -14.51
C SER A 54 -2.41 -1.54 -14.51
N LEU A 55 -3.33 -1.67 -13.55
CA LEU A 55 -4.31 -2.74 -13.47
C LEU A 55 -5.65 -2.14 -13.06
N THR A 56 -6.72 -2.64 -13.68
CA THR A 56 -8.10 -2.29 -13.34
C THR A 56 -8.89 -3.54 -12.98
N GLY A 57 -9.80 -3.40 -12.03
CA GLY A 57 -10.74 -4.43 -11.63
C GLY A 57 -11.99 -3.81 -11.01
N SER A 58 -12.94 -4.67 -10.67
CA SER A 58 -14.27 -4.30 -10.20
C SER A 58 -14.64 -5.15 -9.01
N THR A 59 -15.40 -4.57 -8.08
CA THR A 59 -15.88 -5.26 -6.89
C THR A 59 -17.17 -6.03 -7.13
N LEU A 60 -17.75 -5.97 -8.33
CA LEU A 60 -18.97 -6.71 -8.65
C LEU A 60 -18.74 -8.23 -8.63
N LYS A 61 -19.75 -8.97 -8.14
CA LYS A 61 -19.69 -10.44 -8.07
C LYS A 61 -19.63 -11.11 -9.44
N THR A 62 -20.12 -10.42 -10.46
CA THR A 62 -20.18 -10.90 -11.85
C THR A 62 -18.91 -10.62 -12.66
N SER A 63 -18.00 -9.80 -12.12
CA SER A 63 -16.79 -9.41 -12.84
C SER A 63 -15.73 -10.52 -12.74
N ILE A 64 -15.33 -11.07 -13.89
CA ILE A 64 -14.40 -12.19 -14.03
C ILE A 64 -13.25 -11.82 -14.97
N GLY A 65 -12.12 -12.55 -14.91
CA GLY A 65 -11.00 -12.35 -15.85
C GLY A 65 -10.24 -11.04 -15.66
N GLN A 66 -10.34 -10.43 -14.48
CA GLN A 66 -9.75 -9.12 -14.21
C GLN A 66 -8.27 -9.22 -13.83
N ASN A 67 -7.52 -8.12 -13.98
CA ASN A 67 -6.11 -8.06 -13.61
C ASN A 67 -5.91 -7.94 -12.09
N ILE A 68 -6.91 -7.46 -11.36
CA ILE A 68 -7.01 -7.60 -9.91
C ILE A 68 -8.32 -8.31 -9.58
N THR A 69 -8.24 -9.39 -8.80
CA THR A 69 -9.40 -10.16 -8.35
C THR A 69 -9.50 -10.07 -6.83
N LEU A 70 -10.65 -9.62 -6.33
CA LEU A 70 -10.93 -9.52 -4.90
C LEU A 70 -11.97 -10.59 -4.50
N PHE A 71 -11.55 -11.50 -3.63
CA PHE A 71 -12.37 -12.59 -3.13
C PHE A 71 -13.00 -12.23 -1.78
N TYR A 72 -14.23 -11.71 -1.84
CA TYR A 72 -15.06 -11.49 -0.65
C TYR A 72 -15.47 -12.82 0.04
N PRO A 73 -16.02 -12.78 1.27
CA PRO A 73 -16.37 -13.97 2.05
C PRO A 73 -17.26 -14.98 1.30
N ASP A 74 -18.09 -14.52 0.37
CA ASP A 74 -19.02 -15.35 -0.42
C ASP A 74 -18.47 -15.75 -1.80
N ARG A 75 -17.17 -15.55 -2.06
CA ARG A 75 -16.55 -15.73 -3.39
C ARG A 75 -15.35 -16.69 -3.41
N LEU A 76 -14.95 -17.27 -2.28
CA LEU A 76 -13.83 -18.20 -2.24
C LEU A 76 -14.08 -19.32 -1.23
N GLY A 77 -14.54 -20.46 -1.74
CA GLY A 77 -14.79 -21.64 -0.92
C GLY A 77 -15.94 -21.45 0.06
N TYR A 78 -16.06 -22.39 0.98
CA TYR A 78 -17.00 -22.32 2.10
C TYR A 78 -16.34 -21.66 3.31
N TYR A 79 -15.97 -20.39 3.19
CA TYR A 79 -15.39 -19.63 4.31
C TYR A 79 -16.42 -19.55 5.46
N PRO A 80 -16.10 -20.04 6.67
CA PRO A 80 -17.02 -20.01 7.81
C PRO A 80 -17.04 -18.62 8.42
N TYR A 81 -18.20 -18.02 8.60
CA TYR A 81 -18.30 -16.74 9.31
C TYR A 81 -19.68 -16.52 9.90
N LYS A 82 -19.76 -15.57 10.82
CA LYS A 82 -21.01 -15.07 11.39
C LYS A 82 -21.28 -13.65 10.96
N ASN A 83 -22.57 -13.36 10.79
CA ASN A 83 -23.04 -11.99 10.81
C ASN A 83 -22.95 -11.47 12.26
N GLU A 84 -22.09 -10.49 12.50
CA GLU A 84 -21.81 -9.96 13.84
C GLU A 84 -23.01 -9.25 14.48
N ILE A 85 -24.04 -8.89 13.69
CA ILE A 85 -25.26 -8.22 14.17
C ILE A 85 -26.36 -9.26 14.44
N THR A 86 -26.61 -10.18 13.51
CA THR A 86 -27.72 -11.13 13.62
C THR A 86 -27.33 -12.45 14.30
N GLY A 87 -26.03 -12.75 14.42
CA GLY A 87 -25.52 -14.02 14.91
C GLY A 87 -25.65 -15.19 13.91
N GLU A 88 -26.23 -14.95 12.74
CA GLU A 88 -26.44 -15.95 11.69
C GLU A 88 -25.10 -16.58 11.28
N ALA A 89 -25.06 -17.91 11.29
CA ALA A 89 -23.88 -18.69 10.95
C ALA A 89 -23.90 -19.11 9.47
N ILE A 90 -22.87 -18.74 8.74
CA ILE A 90 -22.63 -19.14 7.36
C ILE A 90 -21.50 -20.18 7.35
N ASN A 91 -21.70 -21.29 6.62
CA ASN A 91 -20.75 -22.41 6.52
C ASN A 91 -20.26 -22.93 7.89
N GLY A 92 -21.16 -22.97 8.89
CA GLY A 92 -20.85 -23.41 10.25
C GLY A 92 -20.41 -22.29 11.21
N GLY A 93 -20.15 -21.07 10.71
CA GLY A 93 -19.94 -19.88 11.54
C GLY A 93 -18.57 -19.74 12.20
N LEU A 94 -17.95 -20.85 12.60
CA LEU A 94 -16.64 -20.89 13.26
C LEU A 94 -15.61 -21.68 12.43
N PRO A 95 -14.31 -21.29 12.44
CA PRO A 95 -13.26 -22.01 11.72
C PRO A 95 -13.20 -23.50 12.05
N GLN A 96 -13.26 -23.87 13.33
CA GLN A 96 -13.16 -25.25 13.80
C GLN A 96 -14.38 -26.14 13.49
N LEU A 97 -15.45 -25.55 12.94
CA LEU A 97 -16.61 -26.27 12.42
C LEU A 97 -16.56 -26.47 10.89
N SER A 98 -15.54 -25.93 10.22
CA SER A 98 -15.39 -26.06 8.77
C SER A 98 -14.88 -27.43 8.36
N VAL A 99 -15.46 -27.98 7.29
CA VAL A 99 -14.92 -29.16 6.62
C VAL A 99 -13.97 -28.69 5.52
N LEU A 100 -12.66 -28.74 5.81
CA LEU A 100 -11.61 -28.17 4.96
C LEU A 100 -11.65 -28.69 3.51
N ASP A 101 -11.85 -29.99 3.29
CA ASP A 101 -11.89 -30.57 1.94
C ASP A 101 -13.03 -30.00 1.09
N ASN A 102 -14.20 -29.78 1.70
CA ASN A 102 -15.33 -29.16 1.02
C ASN A 102 -15.03 -27.68 0.71
N HIS A 103 -14.41 -26.97 1.66
CA HIS A 103 -13.97 -25.59 1.45
C HIS A 103 -13.01 -25.50 0.26
N LEU A 104 -11.97 -26.33 0.22
CA LEU A 104 -10.95 -26.31 -0.83
C LEU A 104 -11.50 -26.76 -2.19
N LYS A 105 -12.40 -27.74 -2.23
CA LYS A 105 -13.09 -28.14 -3.47
C LYS A 105 -13.88 -26.98 -4.06
N LYS A 106 -14.67 -26.29 -3.24
CA LYS A 106 -15.42 -25.11 -3.67
C LYS A 106 -14.50 -23.95 -4.07
N ALA A 107 -13.43 -23.72 -3.31
CA ALA A 107 -12.45 -22.68 -3.59
C ALA A 107 -11.75 -22.90 -4.94
N LYS A 108 -11.45 -24.17 -5.30
CA LYS A 108 -10.90 -24.52 -6.62
C LYS A 108 -11.85 -24.08 -7.75
N GLU A 109 -13.14 -24.34 -7.61
CA GLU A 109 -14.15 -23.91 -8.59
C GLU A 109 -14.24 -22.39 -8.68
N ASP A 110 -14.22 -21.69 -7.54
CA ASP A 110 -14.27 -20.22 -7.50
C ASP A 110 -13.04 -19.57 -8.12
N ILE A 111 -11.84 -20.07 -7.82
CA ILE A 111 -10.59 -19.57 -8.41
C ILE A 111 -10.64 -19.73 -9.94
N GLN A 112 -11.09 -20.88 -10.44
CA GLN A 112 -11.23 -21.11 -11.87
C GLN A 112 -12.27 -20.19 -12.52
N PHE A 113 -13.35 -19.88 -11.82
CA PHE A 113 -14.41 -19.00 -12.30
C PHE A 113 -13.94 -17.54 -12.41
N TYR A 114 -13.35 -17.01 -11.33
CA TYR A 114 -12.95 -15.60 -11.27
C TYR A 114 -11.66 -15.30 -12.03
N ILE A 115 -10.74 -16.26 -12.08
CA ILE A 115 -9.43 -16.14 -12.74
C ILE A 115 -9.32 -17.25 -13.81
N PRO A 116 -10.05 -17.14 -14.94
CA PRO A 116 -10.06 -18.19 -15.96
C PRO A 116 -8.70 -18.37 -16.65
N SER A 117 -7.94 -17.30 -16.84
CA SER A 117 -6.61 -17.33 -17.49
C SER A 117 -5.52 -17.85 -16.54
N ASP A 118 -4.59 -18.64 -17.07
CA ASP A 118 -3.40 -19.12 -16.35
C ASP A 118 -2.19 -18.16 -16.52
N ASP A 119 -2.16 -17.40 -17.62
CA ASP A 119 -1.02 -16.56 -18.02
C ASP A 119 -1.13 -15.11 -17.53
N GLN A 120 -2.31 -14.70 -17.09
CA GLN A 120 -2.57 -13.31 -16.73
C GLN A 120 -1.83 -12.94 -15.44
N ILE A 121 -0.90 -11.98 -15.55
CA ILE A 121 -0.23 -11.34 -14.42
C ILE A 121 -1.23 -10.45 -13.69
N GLY A 122 -1.20 -10.45 -12.37
CA GLY A 122 -2.08 -9.58 -11.60
C GLY A 122 -2.08 -9.82 -10.10
N LEU A 123 -3.06 -9.24 -9.43
CA LEU A 123 -3.26 -9.36 -7.99
C LEU A 123 -4.45 -10.27 -7.71
N ALA A 124 -4.33 -11.14 -6.71
CA ALA A 124 -5.40 -12.01 -6.21
C ALA A 124 -5.50 -11.81 -4.69
N VAL A 125 -6.50 -11.05 -4.27
CA VAL A 125 -6.62 -10.57 -2.90
C VAL A 125 -7.78 -11.27 -2.22
N ILE A 126 -7.53 -11.91 -1.08
CA ILE A 126 -8.56 -12.56 -0.27
C ILE A 126 -9.02 -11.58 0.82
N ASP A 127 -10.30 -11.24 0.79
CA ASP A 127 -10.92 -10.24 1.66
C ASP A 127 -11.83 -10.91 2.69
N TRP A 128 -11.20 -11.46 3.72
CA TRP A 128 -11.86 -12.16 4.82
C TRP A 128 -11.63 -11.39 6.12
N GLU A 129 -12.60 -10.56 6.47
CA GLU A 129 -12.50 -9.67 7.63
C GLU A 129 -13.31 -10.16 8.83
N ASN A 130 -14.19 -11.15 8.66
CA ASN A 130 -15.16 -11.54 9.68
C ASN A 130 -14.54 -12.00 11.00
N TRP A 131 -13.43 -12.73 10.97
CA TRP A 131 -12.63 -13.09 12.14
C TRP A 131 -11.14 -12.94 11.84
N ARG A 132 -10.32 -12.89 12.90
CA ARG A 132 -8.85 -12.77 12.82
C ARG A 132 -8.21 -14.08 13.30
N PRO A 133 -7.14 -14.58 12.65
CA PRO A 133 -6.57 -15.89 12.99
C PRO A 133 -5.88 -15.92 14.36
N VAL A 134 -5.57 -14.76 14.94
CA VAL A 134 -5.06 -14.64 16.31
C VAL A 134 -6.23 -14.39 17.25
N TRP A 135 -6.49 -15.32 18.18
CA TRP A 135 -7.64 -15.32 19.07
C TRP A 135 -7.88 -13.98 19.76
N ILE A 136 -6.84 -13.40 20.34
CA ILE A 136 -6.95 -12.17 21.13
C ILE A 136 -7.35 -10.96 20.29
N ARG A 137 -7.14 -11.00 18.97
CA ARG A 137 -7.54 -9.94 18.03
C ARG A 137 -9.04 -9.99 17.68
N ASN A 138 -9.77 -11.04 18.07
CA ASN A 138 -11.23 -11.11 17.93
C ASN A 138 -11.93 -10.36 19.08
N TRP A 139 -11.75 -9.05 19.12
CA TRP A 139 -12.38 -8.13 20.07
C TRP A 139 -13.46 -7.27 19.39
N GLY A 140 -14.22 -6.52 20.19
CA GLY A 140 -15.34 -5.72 19.71
C GLY A 140 -16.49 -6.62 19.24
N SER A 141 -17.09 -6.30 18.10
CA SER A 141 -18.14 -7.12 17.47
C SER A 141 -17.69 -8.54 17.11
N LYS A 142 -16.38 -8.78 17.00
CA LYS A 142 -15.80 -10.12 16.75
C LYS A 142 -15.64 -10.96 18.01
N ASP A 143 -16.01 -10.47 19.19
CA ASP A 143 -15.95 -11.27 20.42
C ASP A 143 -16.89 -12.49 20.37
N ILE A 144 -17.93 -12.45 19.54
CA ILE A 144 -18.84 -13.57 19.28
C ILE A 144 -18.10 -14.86 18.90
N TYR A 145 -17.01 -14.75 18.12
CA TYR A 145 -16.20 -15.91 17.73
C TYR A 145 -15.51 -16.54 18.94
N ARG A 146 -15.10 -15.73 19.92
CA ARG A 146 -14.47 -16.24 21.16
C ARG A 146 -15.51 -16.88 22.06
N GLN A 147 -16.63 -16.21 22.28
CA GLN A 147 -17.72 -16.69 23.14
C GLN A 147 -18.27 -18.02 22.64
N GLU A 148 -18.66 -18.10 21.37
CA GLU A 148 -19.26 -19.33 20.83
C GLU A 148 -18.25 -20.47 20.70
N SER A 149 -16.96 -20.18 20.49
CA SER A 149 -15.93 -21.22 20.53
C SER A 149 -15.80 -21.83 21.93
N ILE A 150 -15.95 -21.02 22.99
CA ILE A 150 -15.93 -21.50 24.39
C ILE A 150 -17.18 -22.33 24.67
N GLU A 151 -18.36 -21.83 24.29
CA GLU A 151 -19.64 -22.53 24.46
C GLU A 151 -19.64 -23.88 23.73
N LEU A 152 -19.10 -23.93 22.51
CA LEU A 152 -18.96 -25.17 21.75
C LEU A 152 -18.15 -26.22 22.53
N VAL A 153 -17.06 -25.82 23.16
CA VAL A 153 -16.22 -26.72 23.98
C VAL A 153 -16.98 -27.15 25.24
N GLN A 154 -17.63 -26.23 25.95
CA GLN A 154 -18.39 -26.55 27.15
C GLN A 154 -19.57 -27.49 26.87
N GLN A 155 -20.25 -27.32 25.73
CA GLN A 155 -21.33 -28.21 25.32
C GLN A 155 -20.82 -29.63 24.97
N ARG A 156 -19.58 -29.74 24.49
CA ARG A 156 -18.93 -31.04 24.22
C ARG A 156 -18.44 -31.73 25.49
N ASP A 157 -18.03 -30.97 26.49
CA ASP A 157 -17.58 -31.49 27.79
C ASP A 157 -18.02 -30.56 28.94
N LEU A 158 -19.12 -30.96 29.59
CA LEU A 158 -19.72 -30.23 30.71
C LEU A 158 -18.89 -30.29 32.01
N SER A 159 -17.81 -31.07 32.05
CA SER A 159 -16.94 -31.17 33.22
C SER A 159 -15.87 -30.08 33.28
N LEU A 160 -15.59 -29.41 32.15
CA LEU A 160 -14.58 -28.36 32.07
C LEU A 160 -15.06 -27.07 32.75
N SER A 161 -14.16 -26.45 33.50
CA SER A 161 -14.35 -25.06 33.92
C SER A 161 -14.30 -24.11 32.73
N GLU A 162 -14.81 -22.88 32.90
CA GLU A 162 -14.76 -21.86 31.84
C GLU A 162 -13.31 -21.57 31.39
N ALA A 163 -12.35 -21.56 32.32
CA ALA A 163 -10.94 -21.30 32.00
C ALA A 163 -10.30 -22.43 31.18
N GLU A 164 -10.63 -23.68 31.50
CA GLU A 164 -10.18 -24.86 30.73
C GLU A 164 -10.82 -24.86 29.34
N ALA A 165 -12.14 -24.67 29.26
CA ALA A 165 -12.86 -24.59 28.00
C ALA A 165 -12.32 -23.46 27.11
N ARG A 166 -12.00 -22.29 27.68
CA ARG A 166 -11.35 -21.18 26.97
C ARG A 166 -9.99 -21.53 26.40
N THR A 167 -9.19 -22.30 27.14
CA THR A 167 -7.86 -22.73 26.68
C THR A 167 -7.98 -23.67 25.49
N VAL A 168 -8.91 -24.62 25.55
CA VAL A 168 -9.20 -25.55 24.44
C VAL A 168 -9.79 -24.81 23.24
N ALA A 169 -10.78 -23.94 23.45
CA ALA A 169 -11.45 -23.17 22.40
C ALA A 169 -10.46 -22.28 21.63
N LYS A 170 -9.53 -21.63 22.33
CA LYS A 170 -8.45 -20.86 21.69
C LYS A 170 -7.63 -21.75 20.77
N MET A 171 -7.19 -22.92 21.26
CA MET A 171 -6.36 -23.84 20.48
C MET A 171 -7.09 -24.35 19.23
N GLU A 172 -8.33 -24.80 19.38
CA GLU A 172 -9.15 -25.30 18.26
C GLU A 172 -9.40 -24.21 17.21
N PHE A 173 -9.77 -23.00 17.67
CA PHE A 173 -10.02 -21.85 16.79
C PHE A 173 -8.77 -21.45 16.00
N GLU A 174 -7.63 -21.19 16.67
CA GLU A 174 -6.42 -20.70 15.99
C GLU A 174 -5.85 -21.77 15.04
N THR A 175 -5.95 -23.06 15.40
CA THR A 175 -5.54 -24.18 14.55
C THR A 175 -6.38 -24.24 13.27
N ALA A 176 -7.70 -24.17 13.41
CA ALA A 176 -8.61 -24.23 12.27
C ALA A 176 -8.54 -22.97 11.40
N ALA A 177 -8.45 -21.77 12.02
CA ALA A 177 -8.27 -20.50 11.32
C ALA A 177 -6.99 -20.51 10.46
N LYS A 178 -5.86 -20.96 11.03
CA LYS A 178 -4.61 -21.16 10.30
C LYS A 178 -4.79 -22.14 9.14
N SER A 179 -5.43 -23.29 9.38
CA SER A 179 -5.62 -24.32 8.36
C SER A 179 -6.39 -23.80 7.15
N ILE A 180 -7.56 -23.16 7.37
CA ILE A 180 -8.38 -22.62 6.29
C ILE A 180 -7.62 -21.52 5.53
N MET A 181 -7.01 -20.56 6.23
CA MET A 181 -6.31 -19.47 5.55
C MET A 181 -5.08 -19.96 4.76
N LEU A 182 -4.28 -20.83 5.36
CA LEU A 182 -3.03 -21.30 4.76
C LEU A 182 -3.29 -22.20 3.55
N GLU A 183 -4.23 -23.15 3.66
CA GLU A 183 -4.49 -24.10 2.58
C GLU A 183 -5.22 -23.43 1.40
N SER A 184 -6.08 -22.45 1.64
CA SER A 184 -6.71 -21.67 0.57
C SER A 184 -5.70 -20.80 -0.17
N LEU A 185 -4.74 -20.20 0.56
CA LEU A 185 -3.64 -19.46 -0.04
C LEU A 185 -2.72 -20.36 -0.87
N LYS A 186 -2.39 -21.56 -0.36
CA LYS A 186 -1.62 -22.57 -1.10
C LYS A 186 -2.33 -23.01 -2.38
N LEU A 187 -3.64 -23.26 -2.30
CA LEU A 187 -4.44 -23.64 -3.44
C LEU A 187 -4.44 -22.55 -4.51
N GLY A 188 -4.71 -21.29 -4.13
CA GLY A 188 -4.68 -20.14 -5.03
C GLY A 188 -3.35 -20.02 -5.77
N ILE A 189 -2.24 -20.06 -5.04
CA ILE A 189 -0.88 -19.96 -5.61
C ILE A 189 -0.59 -21.13 -6.55
N ALA A 190 -0.95 -22.36 -6.17
CA ALA A 190 -0.71 -23.53 -7.00
C ALA A 190 -1.53 -23.49 -8.30
N MET A 191 -2.75 -22.98 -8.25
CA MET A 191 -3.62 -22.87 -9.42
C MET A 191 -3.25 -21.69 -10.33
N LYS A 192 -2.86 -20.55 -9.75
CA LYS A 192 -2.62 -19.29 -10.46
C LYS A 192 -1.29 -18.67 -10.01
N PRO A 193 -0.14 -19.27 -10.41
CA PRO A 193 1.18 -18.84 -9.95
C PRO A 193 1.62 -17.46 -10.46
N ASN A 194 1.03 -16.97 -11.55
CA ASN A 194 1.27 -15.64 -12.10
C ASN A 194 0.49 -14.52 -11.38
N ARG A 195 -0.35 -14.89 -10.40
CA ARG A 195 -1.07 -13.95 -9.54
C ARG A 195 -0.34 -13.78 -8.22
N LEU A 196 -0.26 -12.53 -7.78
CA LEU A 196 0.22 -12.21 -6.45
C LEU A 196 -0.94 -12.38 -5.46
N TRP A 197 -0.87 -13.45 -4.68
CA TRP A 197 -1.79 -13.84 -3.62
C TRP A 197 -1.41 -13.28 -2.25
N GLY A 198 -2.43 -12.80 -1.53
CA GLY A 198 -2.34 -12.38 -0.14
C GLY A 198 -3.70 -11.99 0.42
N TYR A 199 -3.75 -11.72 1.73
CA TYR A 199 -4.97 -11.30 2.41
C TYR A 199 -5.02 -9.78 2.55
N TYR A 200 -6.17 -9.19 2.23
CA TYR A 200 -6.46 -7.79 2.55
C TYR A 200 -6.37 -7.54 4.07
N LEU A 201 -5.93 -6.33 4.44
CA LEU A 201 -5.56 -5.86 5.78
C LEU A 201 -4.21 -6.32 6.33
N TYR A 202 -3.61 -7.39 5.81
CA TYR A 202 -2.44 -7.99 6.47
C TYR A 202 -1.10 -7.48 5.88
N PRO A 203 -0.13 -7.09 6.75
CA PRO A 203 -0.25 -6.97 8.20
C PRO A 203 -1.02 -5.71 8.64
N ASP A 204 -1.63 -5.76 9.82
CA ASP A 204 -2.20 -4.59 10.48
C ASP A 204 -1.29 -4.14 11.63
N CYS A 205 -1.20 -2.82 11.81
CA CYS A 205 -0.44 -2.13 12.84
C CYS A 205 -1.27 -1.83 14.10
N TYR A 206 -2.61 -1.84 13.98
CA TYR A 206 -3.57 -1.48 15.03
C TYR A 206 -3.31 -0.13 15.72
N ASN A 207 -2.69 0.81 15.02
CA ASN A 207 -2.36 2.16 15.48
C ASN A 207 -3.56 3.13 15.43
N TYR A 208 -4.71 2.72 15.95
CA TYR A 208 -5.97 3.47 15.92
C TYR A 208 -6.15 4.41 17.13
N ASP A 209 -5.13 4.54 17.99
CA ASP A 209 -5.17 5.32 19.23
C ASP A 209 -5.26 6.83 19.02
N TYR A 210 -5.16 7.30 17.77
CA TYR A 210 -5.51 8.68 17.39
C TYR A 210 -6.94 9.06 17.79
N LYS A 211 -7.85 8.09 17.90
CA LYS A 211 -9.24 8.30 18.33
C LYS A 211 -9.34 8.71 19.79
N GLN A 212 -8.44 8.22 20.64
CA GLN A 212 -8.44 8.50 22.07
C GLN A 212 -7.45 9.61 22.43
N ASN A 213 -6.28 9.65 21.78
CA ASN A 213 -5.16 10.52 22.17
C ASN A 213 -4.57 11.31 20.98
N PRO A 214 -5.37 12.12 20.25
CA PRO A 214 -4.93 12.75 19.01
C PRO A 214 -3.72 13.69 19.16
N HIS A 215 -3.54 14.34 20.32
CA HIS A 215 -2.46 15.30 20.56
C HIS A 215 -1.08 14.65 20.74
N ASN A 216 -1.04 13.44 21.33
CA ASN A 216 0.20 12.70 21.61
C ASN A 216 0.38 11.50 20.68
N TYR A 217 -0.44 11.42 19.63
CA TYR A 217 -0.42 10.31 18.69
C TYR A 217 0.89 10.27 17.89
N THR A 218 1.57 9.12 17.93
CA THR A 218 2.83 8.90 17.22
C THR A 218 2.67 8.05 15.95
N GLY A 219 1.53 7.35 15.83
CA GLY A 219 1.27 6.38 14.78
C GLY A 219 2.01 5.05 14.91
N THR A 220 2.92 4.89 15.87
CA THR A 220 3.75 3.69 16.05
C THR A 220 2.88 2.44 16.23
N CYS A 221 3.23 1.35 15.55
CA CYS A 221 2.68 0.04 15.89
C CYS A 221 3.16 -0.36 17.28
N LEU A 222 2.24 -0.76 18.16
CA LEU A 222 2.62 -1.21 19.50
C LEU A 222 3.47 -2.49 19.42
N ASP A 223 4.46 -2.65 20.30
CA ASP A 223 5.36 -3.81 20.31
C ASP A 223 4.60 -5.14 20.38
N ILE A 224 3.48 -5.16 21.10
CA ILE A 224 2.60 -6.34 21.18
C ILE A 224 1.97 -6.69 19.83
N GLU A 225 1.68 -5.71 18.98
CA GLU A 225 1.11 -5.93 17.65
C GLU A 225 2.16 -6.38 16.65
N ILE A 226 3.39 -5.87 16.78
CA ILE A 226 4.56 -6.38 16.05
C ILE A 226 4.81 -7.85 16.42
N ALA A 227 4.78 -8.19 17.72
CA ALA A 227 4.94 -9.56 18.19
C ALA A 227 3.85 -10.50 17.64
N ARG A 228 2.58 -10.07 17.68
CA ARG A 228 1.45 -10.83 17.10
C ARG A 228 1.56 -10.97 15.58
N ASN A 229 2.11 -9.98 14.88
CA ASN A 229 2.41 -10.14 13.47
C ASN A 229 3.53 -11.17 13.24
N ASN A 230 4.53 -11.25 14.11
CA ASN A 230 5.57 -12.29 14.02
C ASN A 230 5.00 -13.71 14.27
N GLU A 231 3.95 -13.87 15.07
CA GLU A 231 3.27 -15.16 15.27
C GLU A 231 2.59 -15.68 13.98
N LEU A 232 2.34 -14.80 13.02
CA LEU A 232 1.73 -15.11 11.72
C LEU A 232 2.76 -15.45 10.63
N ASN A 233 4.00 -15.84 10.98
CA ASN A 233 5.03 -16.23 9.99
C ASN A 233 4.54 -17.23 8.94
N TRP A 234 3.69 -18.19 9.34
CA TRP A 234 3.09 -19.15 8.42
C TRP A 234 2.28 -18.51 7.29
N LEU A 235 1.72 -17.32 7.50
CA LEU A 235 0.98 -16.55 6.50
C LEU A 235 1.96 -15.81 5.59
N TRP A 236 2.97 -15.15 6.15
CA TRP A 236 3.96 -14.39 5.39
C TRP A 236 4.79 -15.29 4.49
N GLU A 237 5.22 -16.45 4.99
CA GLU A 237 6.02 -17.42 4.23
C GLU A 237 5.30 -17.94 2.99
N LYS A 238 3.97 -17.98 3.06
CA LYS A 238 3.16 -18.50 1.97
C LYS A 238 2.62 -17.41 1.04
N SER A 239 2.42 -16.19 1.53
CA SER A 239 2.00 -15.05 0.70
C SER A 239 2.99 -14.77 -0.42
N THR A 240 2.49 -14.17 -1.51
CA THR A 240 3.31 -13.69 -2.63
C THR A 240 3.20 -12.17 -2.80
N ALA A 241 2.35 -11.51 -2.01
CA ALA A 241 2.29 -10.07 -1.81
C ALA A 241 1.64 -9.73 -0.45
N LEU A 242 1.83 -8.49 0.01
CA LEU A 242 1.19 -7.94 1.22
C LEU A 242 0.20 -6.83 0.84
N TYR A 243 -0.94 -6.79 1.53
CA TYR A 243 -2.06 -5.87 1.23
C TYR A 243 -2.52 -5.09 2.47
N PRO A 244 -1.65 -4.28 3.10
CA PRO A 244 -2.05 -3.46 4.24
C PRO A 244 -3.05 -2.38 3.79
N SER A 245 -4.05 -2.08 4.62
CA SER A 245 -4.97 -0.97 4.39
C SER A 245 -4.51 0.28 5.12
N VAL A 246 -4.62 1.45 4.51
CA VAL A 246 -4.30 2.77 5.11
C VAL A 246 -5.46 3.76 4.95
N TYR A 247 -6.69 3.25 4.93
CA TYR A 247 -7.88 4.07 4.74
C TYR A 247 -7.96 5.15 5.82
N LEU A 248 -8.28 6.38 5.39
CA LEU A 248 -8.40 7.51 6.28
C LEU A 248 -9.86 7.68 6.73
N GLU A 249 -10.03 8.06 7.99
CA GLU A 249 -11.27 8.63 8.52
C GLU A 249 -11.17 10.15 8.50
N THR A 250 -12.31 10.86 8.51
CA THR A 250 -12.34 12.33 8.46
C THR A 250 -11.57 13.01 9.59
N THR A 251 -11.45 12.36 10.76
CA THR A 251 -10.64 12.87 11.88
C THR A 251 -9.14 12.97 11.57
N LEU A 252 -8.67 12.24 10.54
CA LEU A 252 -7.27 12.28 10.08
C LEU A 252 -7.04 13.26 8.93
N ARG A 253 -8.09 13.88 8.37
CA ARG A 253 -8.03 14.76 7.20
C ARG A 253 -6.90 15.77 7.28
N SER A 254 -6.09 15.84 6.22
CA SER A 254 -5.06 16.85 6.00
C SER A 254 -4.22 17.12 7.25
N SER A 255 -3.81 16.05 7.93
CA SER A 255 -3.19 16.16 9.25
C SER A 255 -1.87 15.42 9.34
N ARG A 256 -1.03 15.88 10.28
CA ARG A 256 0.15 15.13 10.73
C ARG A 256 -0.21 13.71 11.17
N ASN A 257 -1.39 13.52 11.77
CA ASN A 257 -1.83 12.22 12.26
C ASN A 257 -2.11 11.25 11.11
N ALA A 258 -2.70 11.69 10.00
CA ALA A 258 -2.80 10.86 8.79
C ALA A 258 -1.42 10.40 8.34
N ARG A 259 -0.46 11.32 8.22
CA ARG A 259 0.90 11.00 7.78
C ARG A 259 1.55 9.91 8.64
N VAL A 260 1.52 10.05 9.96
CA VAL A 260 2.15 9.06 10.86
C VAL A 260 1.33 7.77 10.98
N PHE A 261 0.00 7.83 10.83
CA PHE A 261 -0.86 6.65 10.74
C PHE A 261 -0.47 5.77 9.55
N VAL A 262 -0.42 6.35 8.35
CA VAL A 262 -0.06 5.64 7.12
C VAL A 262 1.39 5.16 7.18
N ARG A 263 2.33 6.04 7.57
CA ARG A 263 3.76 5.74 7.60
C ARG A 263 4.09 4.47 8.35
N ASN A 264 3.56 4.33 9.57
CA ASN A 264 3.88 3.18 10.41
C ASN A 264 3.23 1.88 9.90
N ARG A 265 2.04 1.96 9.28
CA ARG A 265 1.38 0.80 8.63
C ARG A 265 2.18 0.30 7.44
N VAL A 266 2.68 1.22 6.61
CA VAL A 266 3.56 0.88 5.48
C VAL A 266 4.91 0.35 5.98
N GLN A 267 5.49 0.94 7.02
CA GLN A 267 6.73 0.45 7.62
C GLN A 267 6.59 -0.98 8.15
N GLU A 268 5.48 -1.30 8.81
CA GLU A 268 5.23 -2.66 9.30
C GLU A 268 5.09 -3.66 8.15
N ALA A 269 4.38 -3.30 7.08
CA ALA A 269 4.29 -4.13 5.89
C ALA A 269 5.65 -4.33 5.20
N VAL A 270 6.46 -3.27 5.09
CA VAL A 270 7.83 -3.37 4.59
C VAL A 270 8.67 -4.27 5.49
N ARG A 271 8.58 -4.17 6.82
CA ARG A 271 9.29 -5.05 7.75
C ARG A 271 8.90 -6.52 7.55
N ILE A 272 7.59 -6.81 7.48
CA ILE A 272 7.06 -8.15 7.26
C ILE A 272 7.50 -8.73 5.90
N SER A 273 7.66 -7.88 4.87
CA SER A 273 8.06 -8.34 3.54
C SER A 273 9.38 -9.13 3.51
N TYR A 274 10.30 -8.88 4.44
CA TYR A 274 11.60 -9.56 4.51
C TYR A 274 11.58 -10.84 5.35
N VAL A 275 10.54 -11.07 6.16
CA VAL A 275 10.53 -12.14 7.16
C VAL A 275 10.65 -13.52 6.51
N SER A 276 9.94 -13.73 5.41
CA SER A 276 9.93 -15.00 4.67
C SER A 276 11.25 -15.26 3.94
N ASN A 277 11.77 -14.23 3.28
CA ASN A 277 13.01 -14.30 2.52
C ASN A 277 13.59 -12.90 2.34
N SER A 278 14.66 -12.59 3.07
CA SER A 278 15.30 -11.26 3.01
C SER A 278 15.97 -10.96 1.67
N THR A 279 16.27 -11.98 0.86
CA THR A 279 16.82 -11.82 -0.50
C THR A 279 15.75 -11.69 -1.58
N HIS A 280 14.50 -12.09 -1.26
CA HIS A 280 13.34 -11.97 -2.14
C HIS A 280 12.13 -11.44 -1.35
N PRO A 281 12.16 -10.17 -0.91
CA PRO A 281 11.08 -9.61 -0.12
C PRO A 281 9.76 -9.58 -0.89
N LEU A 282 8.65 -9.68 -0.18
CA LEU A 282 7.32 -9.62 -0.79
C LEU A 282 6.99 -8.21 -1.32
N PRO A 283 6.36 -8.09 -2.51
CA PRO A 283 5.85 -6.80 -2.97
C PRO A 283 4.69 -6.34 -2.06
N VAL A 284 4.70 -5.05 -1.71
CA VAL A 284 3.70 -4.42 -0.84
C VAL A 284 2.76 -3.55 -1.68
N PHE A 285 1.47 -3.89 -1.73
CA PHE A 285 0.44 -3.13 -2.41
C PHE A 285 -0.53 -2.53 -1.40
N VAL A 286 -0.39 -1.22 -1.16
CA VAL A 286 -1.10 -0.55 -0.07
C VAL A 286 -2.51 -0.18 -0.50
N TYR A 287 -3.51 -0.66 0.21
CA TYR A 287 -4.92 -0.34 -0.03
C TYR A 287 -5.25 1.05 0.49
N THR A 288 -5.80 1.89 -0.39
CA THR A 288 -6.33 3.22 -0.09
C THR A 288 -7.72 3.40 -0.69
N ARG A 289 -8.43 4.47 -0.32
CA ARG A 289 -9.73 4.86 -0.89
C ARG A 289 -9.60 6.25 -1.53
N PRO A 290 -10.41 6.57 -2.55
CA PRO A 290 -10.49 7.93 -3.06
C PRO A 290 -11.30 8.86 -2.14
N VAL A 291 -12.00 8.30 -1.15
CA VAL A 291 -12.91 8.98 -0.22
C VAL A 291 -12.61 8.57 1.23
N PHE A 292 -13.08 9.36 2.20
CA PHE A 292 -12.97 8.99 3.61
C PHE A 292 -13.83 7.77 3.96
N THR A 293 -13.36 6.99 4.94
CA THR A 293 -13.98 5.70 5.31
C THR A 293 -15.37 5.88 5.91
N ASP A 294 -15.50 6.89 6.75
CA ASP A 294 -16.68 7.29 7.50
C ASP A 294 -17.59 8.25 6.72
N VAL A 295 -17.11 8.83 5.61
CA VAL A 295 -17.88 9.73 4.74
C VAL A 295 -17.57 9.43 3.26
N TYR A 296 -18.33 8.51 2.66
CA TYR A 296 -18.06 7.97 1.31
C TYR A 296 -18.29 8.97 0.16
N GLU A 297 -18.87 10.14 0.44
CA GLU A 297 -19.10 11.21 -0.55
C GLU A 297 -17.96 12.24 -0.58
N GLU A 298 -17.10 12.23 0.44
CA GLU A 298 -16.02 13.21 0.58
C GLU A 298 -14.70 12.63 0.10
N TYR A 299 -14.22 13.17 -1.02
CA TYR A 299 -12.98 12.76 -1.67
C TYR A 299 -11.74 13.27 -0.94
N LEU A 300 -10.68 12.47 -0.93
CA LEU A 300 -9.39 12.82 -0.35
C LEU A 300 -8.78 14.03 -1.07
N SER A 301 -8.35 15.03 -0.30
CA SER A 301 -7.64 16.19 -0.84
C SER A 301 -6.26 15.82 -1.37
N GLN A 302 -5.60 16.69 -2.12
CA GLN A 302 -4.21 16.46 -2.53
C GLN A 302 -3.28 16.24 -1.32
N GLU A 303 -3.51 16.91 -0.20
CA GLU A 303 -2.73 16.70 1.03
C GLU A 303 -2.96 15.30 1.62
N ASP A 304 -4.19 14.79 1.57
CA ASP A 304 -4.51 13.42 1.97
C ASP A 304 -3.85 12.39 1.03
N LEU A 305 -3.80 12.68 -0.28
CA LEU A 305 -3.08 11.85 -1.26
C LEU A 305 -1.56 11.83 -0.99
N VAL A 306 -0.98 12.95 -0.55
CA VAL A 306 0.42 13.02 -0.06
C VAL A 306 0.60 12.14 1.17
N ASN A 307 -0.31 12.23 2.14
CA ASN A 307 -0.26 11.48 3.38
C ASN A 307 -0.54 9.97 3.21
N THR A 308 -1.14 9.55 2.07
CA THR A 308 -1.45 8.14 1.77
C THR A 308 -0.52 7.55 0.70
N ILE A 309 -0.75 7.89 -0.56
CA ILE A 309 -0.01 7.39 -1.72
C ILE A 309 1.43 7.92 -1.70
N GLY A 310 1.62 9.20 -1.36
CA GLY A 310 2.95 9.81 -1.28
C GLY A 310 3.83 9.15 -0.22
N GLU A 311 3.29 8.96 0.99
CA GLU A 311 3.97 8.20 2.06
C GLU A 311 4.28 6.76 1.61
N SER A 312 3.33 6.09 0.96
CA SER A 312 3.51 4.70 0.50
C SER A 312 4.66 4.57 -0.51
N ALA A 313 4.70 5.44 -1.53
CA ALA A 313 5.76 5.45 -2.54
C ALA A 313 7.13 5.76 -1.91
N ALA A 314 7.20 6.79 -1.07
CA ALA A 314 8.45 7.23 -0.45
C ALA A 314 9.05 6.19 0.52
N LEU A 315 8.24 5.31 1.10
CA LEU A 315 8.68 4.23 1.99
C LEU A 315 9.05 2.94 1.24
N GLY A 316 8.89 2.91 -0.08
CA GLY A 316 9.28 1.78 -0.92
C GLY A 316 8.18 0.72 -1.12
N ALA A 317 6.90 1.08 -1.04
CA ALA A 317 5.82 0.19 -1.46
C ALA A 317 5.88 -0.08 -2.98
N SER A 318 5.40 -1.26 -3.40
CA SER A 318 5.34 -1.71 -4.82
C SER A 318 4.23 -1.05 -5.62
N GLY A 319 3.19 -0.62 -4.93
CA GLY A 319 2.13 0.15 -5.53
C GLY A 319 1.02 0.43 -4.53
N ILE A 320 -0.06 0.96 -5.05
CA ILE A 320 -1.30 1.21 -4.31
C ILE A 320 -2.47 0.55 -5.02
N VAL A 321 -3.44 0.11 -4.22
CA VAL A 321 -4.75 -0.35 -4.70
C VAL A 321 -5.79 0.66 -4.22
N ILE A 322 -6.40 1.38 -5.17
CA ILE A 322 -7.49 2.31 -4.90
C ILE A 322 -8.78 1.53 -4.97
N TRP A 323 -9.37 1.29 -3.80
CA TRP A 323 -10.59 0.50 -3.67
C TRP A 323 -11.83 1.40 -3.54
N GLY A 324 -12.94 0.94 -4.11
CA GLY A 324 -14.24 1.56 -3.98
C GLY A 324 -15.38 0.56 -4.10
N ASP A 325 -16.45 0.82 -3.34
CA ASP A 325 -17.70 0.10 -3.45
C ASP A 325 -18.62 0.75 -4.51
N MET A 326 -19.85 0.25 -4.61
CA MET A 326 -20.85 0.80 -5.52
C MET A 326 -21.25 2.25 -5.17
N ASN A 327 -20.89 2.80 -4.01
CA ASN A 327 -21.24 4.18 -3.65
C ASN A 327 -20.60 5.20 -4.59
N LEU A 328 -19.42 4.88 -5.15
CA LEU A 328 -18.75 5.74 -6.13
C LEU A 328 -19.51 5.83 -7.46
N THR A 329 -20.36 4.85 -7.78
CA THR A 329 -20.95 4.66 -9.12
C THR A 329 -22.47 4.49 -9.08
N GLN A 330 -23.12 4.96 -8.02
CA GLN A 330 -24.57 4.75 -7.81
C GLN A 330 -25.43 5.39 -8.90
N ASN A 331 -25.07 6.61 -9.32
CA ASN A 331 -25.88 7.40 -10.24
C ASN A 331 -25.03 8.37 -11.08
N LYS A 332 -25.69 9.08 -12.00
CA LYS A 332 -25.01 9.99 -12.92
C LYS A 332 -24.25 11.12 -12.22
N ASN A 333 -24.74 11.60 -11.08
CA ASN A 333 -24.07 12.65 -10.33
C ASN A 333 -22.81 12.13 -9.65
N THR A 334 -22.88 10.98 -8.96
CA THR A 334 -21.69 10.36 -8.33
C THR A 334 -20.62 10.04 -9.36
N CYS A 335 -21.00 9.54 -10.54
CA CYS A 335 -20.07 9.29 -11.63
C CYS A 335 -19.42 10.56 -12.19
N ARG A 336 -20.16 11.67 -12.32
CA ARG A 336 -19.59 12.96 -12.73
C ARG A 336 -18.65 13.53 -11.68
N THR A 337 -18.98 13.39 -10.40
CA THR A 337 -18.10 13.80 -9.30
C THR A 337 -16.81 12.98 -9.31
N LEU A 338 -16.92 11.66 -9.52
CA LEU A 338 -15.76 10.78 -9.66
C LEU A 338 -14.90 11.18 -10.87
N ASP A 339 -15.51 11.40 -12.03
CA ASP A 339 -14.80 11.87 -13.24
C ASP A 339 -14.02 13.15 -12.97
N ASN A 340 -14.66 14.16 -12.38
CA ASN A 340 -14.01 15.42 -12.01
C ASN A 340 -12.87 15.21 -11.02
N TYR A 341 -13.02 14.30 -10.05
CA TYR A 341 -11.98 14.00 -9.07
C TYR A 341 -10.79 13.27 -9.69
N LEU A 342 -11.04 12.26 -10.53
CA LEU A 342 -10.02 11.57 -11.31
C LEU A 342 -9.23 12.58 -12.13
N ARG A 343 -9.95 13.43 -12.88
CA ARG A 343 -9.34 14.36 -13.83
C ARG A 343 -8.59 15.52 -13.16
N GLY A 344 -9.18 16.09 -12.11
CA GLY A 344 -8.67 17.31 -11.47
C GLY A 344 -7.64 17.06 -10.38
N THR A 345 -7.69 15.93 -9.69
CA THR A 345 -6.93 15.72 -8.46
C THR A 345 -6.14 14.43 -8.49
N LEU A 346 -6.80 13.28 -8.67
CA LEU A 346 -6.16 11.99 -8.49
C LEU A 346 -5.16 11.67 -9.61
N THR A 347 -5.58 11.70 -10.88
CA THR A 347 -4.69 11.35 -12.00
C THR A 347 -3.47 12.26 -12.10
N PRO A 348 -3.58 13.61 -11.98
CA PRO A 348 -2.41 14.49 -11.91
C PRO A 348 -1.46 14.13 -10.76
N TYR A 349 -2.00 13.82 -9.58
CA TYR A 349 -1.17 13.41 -8.45
C TYR A 349 -0.49 12.05 -8.67
N LEU A 350 -1.18 11.10 -9.30
CA LEU A 350 -0.61 9.80 -9.64
C LEU A 350 0.50 9.92 -10.71
N ILE A 351 0.33 10.79 -11.71
CA ILE A 351 1.38 11.13 -12.69
C ILE A 351 2.61 11.66 -11.97
N ASN A 352 2.42 12.61 -11.04
CA ASN A 352 3.49 13.23 -10.27
C ASN A 352 4.34 12.16 -9.54
N VAL A 353 3.71 11.36 -8.67
CA VAL A 353 4.43 10.37 -7.86
C VAL A 353 5.04 9.24 -8.70
N THR A 354 4.34 8.79 -9.75
CA THR A 354 4.81 7.70 -10.62
C THR A 354 6.02 8.15 -11.44
N MET A 355 5.97 9.35 -12.01
CA MET A 355 7.07 9.90 -12.80
C MET A 355 8.30 10.14 -11.91
N ALA A 356 8.12 10.73 -10.72
CA ALA A 356 9.21 10.95 -9.78
C ALA A 356 9.84 9.64 -9.31
N ALA A 357 9.05 8.60 -9.04
CA ALA A 357 9.56 7.28 -8.68
C ALA A 357 10.39 6.65 -9.81
N LYS A 358 9.95 6.78 -11.07
CA LYS A 358 10.69 6.31 -12.24
C LYS A 358 11.98 7.08 -12.49
N ILE A 359 11.96 8.42 -12.38
CA ILE A 359 13.17 9.25 -12.47
C ILE A 359 14.16 8.83 -11.39
N CYS A 360 13.71 8.71 -10.14
CA CYS A 360 14.58 8.31 -9.05
C CYS A 360 15.17 6.90 -9.27
N SER A 361 14.38 5.94 -9.77
CA SER A 361 14.86 4.61 -10.16
C SER A 361 15.98 4.69 -11.20
N GLN A 362 15.82 5.47 -12.28
CA GLN A 362 16.86 5.59 -13.29
C GLN A 362 18.10 6.31 -12.76
N VAL A 363 17.90 7.42 -12.05
CA VAL A 363 18.96 8.31 -11.57
C VAL A 363 19.79 7.66 -10.47
N LEU A 364 19.14 7.12 -9.45
CA LEU A 364 19.81 6.60 -8.26
C LEU A 364 20.11 5.10 -8.38
N CYS A 365 19.20 4.34 -8.99
CA CYS A 365 19.27 2.87 -9.03
C CYS A 365 19.66 2.29 -10.40
N GLN A 366 19.86 3.12 -11.42
CA GLN A 366 20.17 2.66 -12.78
C GLN A 366 19.14 1.64 -13.29
N ASP A 367 17.86 1.90 -13.01
CA ASP A 367 16.71 1.04 -13.35
C ASP A 367 16.73 -0.38 -12.74
N SER A 368 17.69 -0.65 -11.86
CA SER A 368 17.91 -1.96 -11.20
C SER A 368 17.39 -2.01 -9.76
N GLY A 369 16.63 -0.99 -9.35
CA GLY A 369 16.05 -0.88 -8.02
C GLY A 369 15.04 0.25 -7.93
N ALA A 370 14.41 0.40 -6.77
CA ALA A 370 13.48 1.47 -6.50
C ALA A 370 13.94 2.31 -5.30
N CYS A 371 13.65 3.60 -5.35
CA CYS A 371 13.99 4.52 -4.28
C CYS A 371 13.10 4.32 -3.05
N ALA A 372 13.71 4.46 -1.87
CA ALA A 372 13.03 4.61 -0.59
C ALA A 372 13.74 5.68 0.25
N ARG A 373 13.04 6.34 1.16
CA ARG A 373 13.65 7.35 2.05
C ARG A 373 14.83 6.75 2.82
N LYS A 374 15.97 7.45 2.84
CA LYS A 374 17.10 7.10 3.72
C LYS A 374 16.70 7.13 5.19
N LYS A 375 15.94 8.17 5.56
CA LYS A 375 15.36 8.33 6.89
C LYS A 375 13.87 8.07 6.77
N TRP A 376 13.43 6.87 7.11
CA TRP A 376 12.02 6.46 6.97
C TRP A 376 11.04 7.44 7.64
N ASN A 377 11.47 8.13 8.71
CA ASN A 377 10.68 9.11 9.46
C ASN A 377 10.81 10.57 8.99
N SER A 378 11.55 10.86 7.92
CA SER A 378 11.59 12.20 7.32
C SER A 378 10.30 12.52 6.55
N SER A 379 10.19 13.73 6.00
CA SER A 379 9.04 14.18 5.17
C SER A 379 9.48 14.44 3.73
N ASP A 380 10.42 13.65 3.21
CA ASP A 380 10.89 13.78 1.83
C ASP A 380 10.02 12.91 0.90
N TYR A 381 9.46 13.43 -0.18
CA TYR A 381 8.56 12.65 -1.05
C TYR A 381 9.14 12.48 -2.45
N LEU A 382 8.73 11.39 -3.11
CA LEU A 382 8.98 11.20 -4.54
C LEU A 382 7.94 12.01 -5.31
N HIS A 383 8.20 13.30 -5.49
CA HIS A 383 7.36 14.21 -6.25
C HIS A 383 8.19 14.99 -7.29
N LEU A 384 7.54 15.35 -8.39
CA LEU A 384 8.08 16.32 -9.35
C LEU A 384 8.05 17.72 -8.73
N ASN A 385 9.10 18.50 -8.97
CA ASN A 385 9.15 19.89 -8.55
C ASN A 385 8.20 20.73 -9.42
N PRO A 386 7.12 21.32 -8.86
CA PRO A 386 6.12 22.06 -9.63
C PRO A 386 6.65 23.37 -10.23
N GLU A 387 7.79 23.88 -9.76
CA GLU A 387 8.44 25.06 -10.35
C GLU A 387 9.08 24.75 -11.72
N ASN A 388 9.48 23.49 -11.93
CA ASN A 388 10.25 23.07 -13.11
C ASN A 388 9.47 22.15 -14.04
N ILE A 389 8.50 21.39 -13.50
CA ILE A 389 7.68 20.46 -14.27
C ILE A 389 6.21 20.68 -13.94
N VAL A 390 5.43 21.04 -14.96
CA VAL A 390 3.99 21.26 -14.84
C VAL A 390 3.25 20.13 -15.55
N ILE A 391 2.34 19.47 -14.82
CA ILE A 391 1.40 18.50 -15.37
C ILE A 391 0.21 19.29 -15.91
N GLN A 392 -0.04 19.22 -17.22
CA GLN A 392 -1.14 19.93 -17.86
C GLN A 392 -2.08 18.98 -18.56
N MET A 393 -3.38 19.21 -18.38
CA MET A 393 -4.41 18.54 -19.14
C MET A 393 -4.68 19.30 -20.44
N THR A 394 -4.61 18.61 -21.57
CA THR A 394 -4.88 19.15 -22.90
C THR A 394 -6.39 19.22 -23.16
N LYS A 395 -6.78 19.90 -24.25
CA LYS A 395 -8.20 20.11 -24.60
C LYS A 395 -8.95 18.80 -24.89
N ASP A 396 -8.25 17.80 -25.39
CA ASP A 396 -8.72 16.44 -25.65
C ASP A 396 -8.75 15.56 -24.39
N GLY A 397 -8.39 16.10 -23.22
CA GLY A 397 -8.51 15.41 -21.94
C GLY A 397 -7.31 14.54 -21.56
N LYS A 398 -6.27 14.51 -22.39
CA LYS A 398 -5.00 13.84 -22.09
C LYS A 398 -4.11 14.68 -21.17
N TYR A 399 -3.09 14.06 -20.59
CA TYR A 399 -2.08 14.76 -19.79
C TYR A 399 -0.76 14.84 -20.53
N THR A 400 -0.06 15.96 -20.33
CA THR A 400 1.29 16.22 -20.84
C THR A 400 2.16 16.82 -19.74
N LEU A 401 3.48 16.69 -19.90
CA LEU A 401 4.47 17.28 -19.02
C LEU A 401 5.15 18.46 -19.72
N GLN A 402 5.17 19.62 -19.08
CA GLN A 402 5.92 20.78 -19.54
C GLN A 402 7.10 21.05 -18.62
N GLY A 403 8.27 21.27 -19.19
CA GLY A 403 9.51 21.49 -18.47
C GLY A 403 10.33 20.23 -18.23
N GLN A 404 11.40 20.34 -17.46
CA GLN A 404 12.39 19.28 -17.22
C GLN A 404 12.95 19.39 -15.79
N PRO A 405 13.34 18.27 -15.15
CA PRO A 405 13.97 18.35 -13.84
C PRO A 405 15.33 19.04 -13.96
N THR A 406 15.62 19.91 -13.00
CA THR A 406 16.93 20.57 -12.87
C THR A 406 17.93 19.63 -12.21
N PHE A 407 19.21 19.98 -12.29
CA PHE A 407 20.26 19.30 -11.53
C PHE A 407 19.95 19.24 -10.03
N GLN A 408 19.41 20.33 -9.45
CA GLN A 408 19.05 20.36 -8.03
C GLN A 408 17.91 19.37 -7.70
N ASP A 409 16.95 19.20 -8.61
CA ASP A 409 15.87 18.22 -8.44
C ASP A 409 16.43 16.79 -8.43
N LEU A 410 17.34 16.47 -9.36
CA LEU A 410 17.99 15.15 -9.42
C LEU A 410 18.88 14.90 -8.21
N GLN A 411 19.60 15.93 -7.74
CA GLN A 411 20.48 15.86 -6.57
C GLN A 411 19.68 15.54 -5.30
N MET A 412 18.45 16.07 -5.20
CA MET A 412 17.57 15.78 -4.07
C MET A 412 17.27 14.28 -3.93
N PHE A 413 17.13 13.55 -5.05
CA PHE A 413 16.95 12.10 -5.01
C PHE A 413 18.16 11.40 -4.36
N ILE A 414 19.38 11.76 -4.78
CA ILE A 414 20.62 11.19 -4.23
C ILE A 414 20.76 11.54 -2.75
N GLU A 415 20.37 12.74 -2.33
CA GLU A 415 20.52 13.20 -0.94
C GLU A 415 19.52 12.53 0.01
N LYS A 416 18.25 12.43 -0.39
CA LYS A 416 17.12 12.05 0.47
C LYS A 416 16.72 10.58 0.38
N PHE A 417 17.02 9.92 -0.73
CA PHE A 417 16.61 8.55 -1.00
C PHE A 417 17.80 7.61 -1.11
N GLU A 418 17.58 6.35 -0.73
CA GLU A 418 18.48 5.24 -0.97
C GLU A 418 17.91 4.35 -2.08
N CYS A 419 18.79 3.69 -2.81
CA CYS A 419 18.37 2.65 -3.73
C CYS A 419 18.10 1.35 -2.98
N ARG A 420 16.94 0.73 -3.23
CA ARG A 420 16.65 -0.66 -2.88
C ARG A 420 16.63 -1.51 -4.15
N CYS A 421 17.69 -2.29 -4.36
CA CYS A 421 17.87 -3.15 -5.53
C CYS A 421 16.71 -4.12 -5.66
N TYR A 422 16.30 -4.43 -6.87
CA TYR A 422 15.32 -5.50 -7.09
C TYR A 422 15.92 -6.87 -6.75
N ALA A 423 15.11 -7.77 -6.22
CA ALA A 423 15.55 -9.11 -5.86
C ALA A 423 16.19 -9.83 -7.07
N GLY A 424 17.43 -10.29 -6.90
CA GLY A 424 18.22 -10.93 -7.95
C GLY A 424 18.89 -9.96 -8.95
N TYR A 425 18.84 -8.65 -8.72
CA TYR A 425 19.61 -7.64 -9.46
C TYR A 425 20.82 -7.21 -8.63
N SER A 426 21.91 -6.89 -9.31
CA SER A 426 23.01 -6.11 -8.73
C SER A 426 22.76 -4.65 -9.08
N CYS A 427 22.64 -3.79 -8.08
CA CYS A 427 22.54 -2.36 -8.30
C CYS A 427 23.62 -1.63 -7.49
N GLU A 428 24.34 -0.73 -8.15
CA GLU A 428 25.27 0.18 -7.50
C GLU A 428 24.61 1.56 -7.46
N PRO A 429 24.24 2.05 -6.26
CA PRO A 429 23.60 3.36 -6.14
C PRO A 429 24.52 4.45 -6.68
N ARG A 430 24.02 5.32 -7.55
CA ARG A 430 24.79 6.50 -7.98
C ARG A 430 24.96 7.46 -6.80
N VAL A 431 26.20 7.89 -6.58
CA VAL A 431 26.57 8.82 -5.51
C VAL A 431 26.93 10.20 -6.04
N ASP A 432 27.35 10.30 -7.30
CA ASP A 432 27.61 11.56 -8.00
C ASP A 432 26.58 11.77 -9.11
N ILE A 433 26.01 12.95 -9.11
CA ILE A 433 25.05 13.43 -10.11
C ILE A 433 25.72 13.74 -11.45
N ASN A 434 27.03 14.00 -11.47
CA ASN A 434 27.78 14.24 -12.71
C ASN A 434 27.85 12.98 -13.60
N ASP A 435 27.60 11.80 -13.04
CA ASP A 435 27.53 10.53 -13.77
C ASP A 435 26.19 10.36 -14.54
N ILE A 436 25.27 11.33 -14.43
CA ILE A 436 24.00 11.32 -15.16
C ILE A 436 24.18 11.99 -16.52
N HIS A 437 24.46 11.19 -17.55
CA HIS A 437 24.63 11.69 -18.92
C HIS A 437 23.32 11.73 -19.73
N TYR A 438 22.29 11.03 -19.26
CA TYR A 438 21.02 10.85 -19.96
C TYR A 438 19.91 10.52 -18.97
N LEU A 439 18.72 11.05 -19.23
CA LEU A 439 17.48 10.72 -18.54
C LEU A 439 16.41 10.49 -19.60
N HIS A 440 15.73 9.35 -19.57
CA HIS A 440 14.55 9.11 -20.40
C HIS A 440 13.59 8.20 -19.66
N VAL A 441 12.47 8.79 -19.29
CA VAL A 441 11.48 8.16 -18.44
C VAL A 441 10.11 8.47 -18.99
N CYS A 442 9.33 7.43 -19.27
CA CYS A 442 7.98 7.54 -19.79
C CYS A 442 7.00 6.76 -18.92
N ILE A 443 5.82 7.34 -18.65
CA ILE A 443 4.64 6.59 -18.15
C ILE A 443 3.85 6.05 -19.34
N SER A 444 3.64 6.87 -20.35
CA SER A 444 3.04 6.57 -21.65
C SER A 444 3.75 7.42 -22.72
N GLU A 445 3.39 7.25 -24.00
CA GLU A 445 3.99 8.03 -25.11
C GLU A 445 3.87 9.55 -24.92
N ASP A 446 2.73 10.02 -24.38
CA ASP A 446 2.44 11.44 -24.16
C ASP A 446 3.00 11.98 -22.82
N LEU A 447 3.48 11.09 -21.94
CA LEU A 447 3.97 11.39 -20.60
C LEU A 447 5.43 10.93 -20.43
N CYS A 448 6.33 11.62 -21.11
CA CYS A 448 7.76 11.37 -21.08
C CYS A 448 8.58 12.58 -20.63
N ILE A 449 9.69 12.32 -19.93
CA ILE A 449 10.75 13.29 -19.66
C ILE A 449 12.02 12.77 -20.32
N HIS A 450 12.69 13.63 -21.07
CA HIS A 450 13.94 13.34 -21.74
C HIS A 450 14.97 14.46 -21.53
N ILE A 451 16.17 14.11 -21.07
CA ILE A 451 17.33 15.00 -20.99
C ILE A 451 18.52 14.33 -21.68
N SER A 452 19.19 15.08 -22.56
CA SER A 452 20.43 14.66 -23.25
C SER A 452 21.63 15.48 -22.79
N SER A 453 22.82 14.89 -22.91
CA SER A 453 24.09 15.37 -22.37
C SER A 453 24.48 16.82 -22.73
N ASN A 454 24.07 17.33 -23.90
CA ASN A 454 24.39 18.70 -24.33
C ASN A 454 23.76 19.81 -23.48
N LEU A 455 22.80 19.48 -22.59
CA LEU A 455 22.23 20.43 -21.63
C LEU A 455 23.01 20.48 -20.30
N PHE A 456 23.64 19.38 -19.88
CA PHE A 456 24.39 19.34 -18.61
C PHE A 456 25.71 20.13 -18.69
N SER A 457 26.33 20.21 -19.89
CA SER A 457 27.52 21.03 -20.14
C SER A 457 27.27 22.55 -20.10
N ASN A 458 26.04 22.99 -20.35
CA ASN A 458 25.68 24.42 -20.29
C ASN A 458 25.41 24.93 -18.87
N ILE A 459 25.30 24.02 -17.89
CA ILE A 459 25.05 24.36 -16.48
C ILE A 459 26.38 24.63 -15.75
N GLU A 460 27.49 24.02 -16.15
CA GLU A 460 28.82 24.39 -15.65
C GLU A 460 29.19 25.83 -16.02
N GLY A 461 28.82 26.31 -17.22
CA GLY A 461 29.03 27.71 -17.63
C GLY A 461 28.23 28.74 -16.83
N ALA A 462 27.09 28.34 -16.24
CA ALA A 462 26.31 29.20 -15.34
C ALA A 462 26.91 29.29 -13.92
N ARG A 463 27.70 28.30 -13.49
CA ARG A 463 28.43 28.33 -12.21
C ARG A 463 29.55 29.37 -12.22
N GLU A 464 30.24 29.57 -13.34
CA GLU A 464 31.31 30.57 -13.45
C GLU A 464 30.78 32.01 -13.43
N THR A 465 29.56 32.25 -13.92
CA THR A 465 28.96 33.60 -13.97
C THR A 465 28.31 34.05 -12.66
N ILE A 466 27.95 33.13 -11.76
CA ILE A 466 27.39 33.47 -10.43
C ILE A 466 28.49 33.78 -9.40
N SER A 467 29.72 33.29 -9.63
CA SER A 467 30.86 33.58 -8.74
C SER A 467 31.36 35.03 -8.78
N SER A 468 30.95 35.84 -9.78
CA SER A 468 31.48 37.20 -9.95
C SER A 468 30.61 38.32 -9.37
N ASN A 469 29.40 38.03 -8.87
CA ASN A 469 28.50 39.04 -8.30
C ASN A 469 27.88 38.59 -6.97
N ARG A 470 28.67 38.63 -5.89
CA ARG A 470 28.13 38.61 -4.51
C ARG A 470 28.30 39.99 -3.88
N THR A 471 27.27 40.82 -3.98
CA THR A 471 27.06 41.96 -3.07
C THR A 471 26.06 41.52 -2.00
N ILE A 472 26.50 41.59 -0.76
CA ILE A 472 25.78 41.17 0.45
C ILE A 472 24.60 42.11 0.71
N PHE A 473 23.38 41.58 0.86
CA PHE A 473 22.31 42.25 1.61
C PHE A 473 21.60 41.25 2.53
N SER A 474 21.65 41.57 3.82
CA SER A 474 20.96 40.91 4.93
C SER A 474 19.57 41.50 5.08
N PHE A 475 18.54 40.66 5.29
CA PHE A 475 17.23 41.11 5.73
C PHE A 475 16.83 40.46 7.07
N THR A 476 16.66 41.35 8.06
CA THR A 476 16.12 41.11 9.40
C THR A 476 14.59 41.03 9.39
N SER A 477 14.08 40.13 10.22
CA SER A 477 12.68 39.89 10.58
C SER A 477 11.97 41.13 11.15
N LEU A 478 10.71 41.34 10.77
CA LEU A 478 9.79 42.28 11.41
C LEU A 478 8.49 41.60 11.87
N THR A 479 8.11 41.98 13.09
CA THR A 479 7.16 41.39 14.02
C THR A 479 5.70 41.78 13.82
N LYS A 480 4.83 40.92 14.38
CA LYS A 480 3.38 41.02 14.59
C LYS A 480 2.87 42.39 15.08
N THR A 481 1.70 42.79 14.60
CA THR A 481 0.85 43.84 15.20
C THR A 481 -0.52 43.26 15.56
N THR A 482 -0.86 43.35 16.84
CA THR A 482 -2.17 43.08 17.47
C THR A 482 -3.16 44.21 17.24
N LEU A 483 -4.43 43.87 17.00
CA LEU A 483 -5.57 44.80 16.98
C LEU A 483 -6.39 44.63 18.26
N SER A 484 -6.60 45.73 18.99
CA SER A 484 -7.54 45.85 20.11
C SER A 484 -8.76 46.65 19.68
N THR A 485 -9.95 46.13 19.96
CA THR A 485 -11.23 46.83 19.85
C THR A 485 -11.65 47.38 21.21
N GLN A 486 -11.96 48.69 21.28
CA GLN A 486 -12.93 49.28 22.21
C GLN A 486 -13.50 50.55 21.57
N HIS A 487 -14.75 50.48 21.11
CA HIS A 487 -15.88 51.28 21.60
C HIS A 487 -17.20 50.70 21.13
#